data_AF-A0AAU4R5X3-F1
#
_entry.id   AF-A0AAU4R5X3-F1
#
_cell.length_a   1.000
_cell.length_b   1.000
_cell.length_c   1.000
_cell.angle_alpha   90.00
_cell.angle_beta   90.00
_cell.angle_gamma   90.00
#
_symmetry.space_group_name_H-M   'P 1'
#
loop_
_entity.id
_entity.type
_entity.pdbx_description
1 polymer ?
#
loop_
_entity_poly.entity_id
_entity_poly.type
_entity_poly.pdbx_seq_one_letter_code
_entity_poly.pdbx_strand_id
1 'polypeptide(L)'
;MRPRVDSIELEVESEQRAHEILRTILPSYEPGGEVHGMPGVRIWQRTKNGNEIYQCGRVTSARLTGLPVGAWKRVEAQALDTIPTELDWRPLWKGPDRWSEEELAFEQQWNTGEWSRNFQAGAWCSSGLLRRLALFHTVVPADHVSGYRGLGINGYEGLGPVRWCLDLDHRTGVPYRKQELVDALTDSEFGLPVARAHHLDAVYPPREMENWIRLDDEARTGLIELRFSTFNYPSLHRKKDLKYRAIVAAIHARVDAVLAH
;
A
#
# COMPACT_ATOMS: atom_id res chain seq x y z
N MET A 1 -10.91 4.83 9.80
CA MET A 1 -11.06 3.35 9.83
C MET A 1 -11.63 2.94 11.17
N ARG A 2 -12.66 2.07 11.20
CA ARG A 2 -13.23 1.52 12.44
C ARG A 2 -13.22 -0.02 12.35
N PRO A 3 -12.31 -0.71 13.05
CA PRO A 3 -12.30 -2.16 13.06
C PRO A 3 -13.47 -2.72 13.90
N ARG A 4 -14.04 -3.84 13.47
CA ARG A 4 -14.99 -4.69 14.18
C ARG A 4 -14.47 -6.13 14.19
N VAL A 5 -15.14 -7.02 14.91
CA VAL A 5 -14.72 -8.42 15.10
C VAL A 5 -14.57 -9.18 13.77
N ASP A 6 -15.44 -8.88 12.80
CA ASP A 6 -15.55 -9.57 11.51
C ASP A 6 -15.42 -8.64 10.30
N SER A 7 -15.30 -7.33 10.54
CA SER A 7 -15.37 -6.33 9.48
C SER A 7 -14.53 -5.10 9.75
N ILE A 8 -14.11 -4.43 8.69
CA ILE A 8 -13.43 -3.13 8.75
C ILE A 8 -14.30 -2.11 8.06
N GLU A 9 -14.60 -1.00 8.74
CA GLU A 9 -15.27 0.15 8.12
C GLU A 9 -14.23 1.21 7.72
N LEU A 10 -14.20 1.54 6.43
CA LEU A 10 -13.36 2.56 5.83
C LEU A 10 -14.25 3.68 5.30
N GLU A 11 -14.20 4.83 5.96
CA GLU A 11 -14.84 6.05 5.48
C GLU A 11 -13.98 6.63 4.35
N VAL A 12 -14.60 6.89 3.20
CA VAL A 12 -13.95 7.40 2.00
C VAL A 12 -14.35 8.84 1.76
N GLU A 13 -13.38 9.74 1.65
CA GLU A 13 -13.61 11.18 1.74
C GLU A 13 -14.05 11.80 0.40
N SER A 14 -13.86 11.10 -0.73
CA SER A 14 -14.18 11.64 -2.06
C SER A 14 -14.40 10.56 -3.13
N GLU A 15 -15.12 10.91 -4.21
CA GLU A 15 -15.29 10.04 -5.39
C GLU A 15 -13.95 9.64 -6.03
N GLN A 16 -12.97 10.56 -6.03
CA GLN A 16 -11.63 10.26 -6.56
C GLN A 16 -10.92 9.19 -5.72
N ARG A 17 -10.99 9.31 -4.38
CA ARG A 17 -10.40 8.31 -3.50
C ARG A 17 -11.11 6.97 -3.60
N ALA A 18 -12.44 7.00 -3.73
CA ALA A 18 -13.23 5.80 -4.01
C ALA A 18 -12.81 5.14 -5.33
N HIS A 19 -12.54 5.91 -6.38
CA HIS A 19 -12.01 5.40 -7.65
C HIS A 19 -10.70 4.67 -7.50
N GLU A 20 -9.73 5.30 -6.84
CA GLU A 20 -8.42 4.69 -6.56
C GLU A 20 -8.58 3.41 -5.75
N ILE A 21 -9.38 3.43 -4.68
CA ILE A 21 -9.63 2.26 -3.84
C ILE A 21 -10.25 1.12 -4.65
N LEU A 22 -11.32 1.38 -5.43
CA LEU A 22 -11.96 0.32 -6.21
C LEU A 22 -11.03 -0.22 -7.29
N ARG A 23 -10.28 0.64 -7.98
CA ARG A 23 -9.32 0.23 -9.02
C ARG A 23 -8.17 -0.60 -8.45
N THR A 24 -7.69 -0.28 -7.24
CA THR A 24 -6.56 -0.97 -6.62
C THR A 24 -6.97 -2.25 -5.91
N ILE A 25 -8.16 -2.30 -5.29
CA ILE A 25 -8.57 -3.46 -4.48
C ILE A 25 -9.37 -4.47 -5.30
N LEU A 26 -10.26 -4.03 -6.20
CA LEU A 26 -11.14 -4.95 -6.90
C LEU A 26 -10.39 -5.68 -8.03
N PRO A 27 -10.52 -7.03 -8.11
CA PRO A 27 -9.72 -7.81 -9.03
C PRO A 27 -10.09 -7.56 -10.48
N SER A 28 -9.07 -7.40 -11.32
CA SER A 28 -9.16 -7.28 -12.78
C SER A 28 -8.10 -8.15 -13.45
N TYR A 29 -8.40 -8.70 -14.61
CA TYR A 29 -7.49 -9.57 -15.36
C TYR A 29 -6.96 -8.84 -16.59
N GLU A 30 -5.64 -8.83 -16.72
CA GLU A 30 -4.97 -8.44 -17.95
C GLU A 30 -4.94 -9.63 -18.92
N PRO A 31 -5.57 -9.56 -20.11
CA PRO A 31 -5.60 -10.68 -21.05
C PRO A 31 -4.21 -11.18 -21.44
N GLY A 32 -3.90 -12.43 -21.07
CA GLY A 32 -2.57 -13.02 -21.30
C GLY A 32 -1.50 -12.59 -20.29
N GLY A 33 -1.86 -11.73 -19.33
CA GLY A 33 -1.04 -11.26 -18.22
C GLY A 33 -1.51 -11.83 -16.89
N GLU A 34 -1.49 -10.98 -15.86
CA GLU A 34 -1.78 -11.37 -14.48
C GLU A 34 -3.12 -10.82 -13.95
N VAL A 35 -3.48 -11.25 -12.74
CA VAL A 35 -4.62 -10.69 -12.01
C VAL A 35 -4.11 -9.53 -11.15
N HIS A 36 -4.65 -8.34 -11.41
CA HIS A 36 -4.40 -7.12 -10.66
C HIS A 36 -5.47 -6.93 -9.59
N GLY A 37 -5.10 -6.34 -8.45
CA GLY A 37 -5.97 -6.15 -7.30
C GLY A 37 -5.96 -7.35 -6.34
N MET A 38 -7.00 -7.50 -5.52
CA MET A 38 -7.10 -8.59 -4.54
C MET A 38 -7.98 -9.73 -5.10
N PRO A 39 -7.40 -10.90 -5.48
CA PRO A 39 -8.18 -12.02 -5.98
C PRO A 39 -9.29 -12.47 -5.02
N GLY A 40 -10.44 -12.81 -5.59
CA GLY A 40 -11.62 -13.24 -4.87
C GLY A 40 -12.36 -12.11 -4.14
N VAL A 41 -11.92 -10.84 -4.25
CA VAL A 41 -12.71 -9.73 -3.70
C VAL A 41 -13.88 -9.39 -4.62
N ARG A 42 -15.05 -9.17 -4.04
CA ARG A 42 -16.30 -8.84 -4.73
C ARG A 42 -17.08 -7.79 -3.94
N ILE A 43 -17.95 -7.06 -4.63
CA ILE A 43 -18.95 -6.20 -3.97
C ILE A 43 -20.17 -7.07 -3.64
N TRP A 44 -20.34 -7.40 -2.36
CA TRP A 44 -21.45 -8.20 -1.83
C TRP A 44 -22.77 -7.42 -1.88
N GLN A 45 -22.77 -6.22 -1.28
CA GLN A 45 -23.99 -5.44 -1.11
C GLN A 45 -23.73 -3.95 -1.29
N ARG A 46 -24.67 -3.30 -1.98
CA ARG A 46 -24.72 -1.85 -2.13
C ARG A 46 -25.79 -1.33 -1.19
N THR A 47 -25.38 -0.62 -0.15
CA THR A 47 -26.29 -0.09 0.86
C THR A 47 -26.47 1.41 0.69
N LYS A 48 -27.40 1.99 1.46
CA LYS A 48 -27.59 3.44 1.52
C LYS A 48 -26.36 4.19 2.06
N ASN A 49 -25.52 3.49 2.82
CA ASN A 49 -24.42 4.06 3.59
C ASN A 49 -23.05 3.66 3.04
N GLY A 50 -22.99 2.91 1.94
CA GLY A 50 -21.73 2.44 1.39
C GLY A 50 -21.80 1.09 0.68
N ASN A 51 -20.65 0.66 0.18
CA ASN A 51 -20.45 -0.63 -0.47
C ASN A 51 -19.79 -1.61 0.50
N GLU A 52 -20.35 -2.80 0.61
CA GLU A 52 -19.74 -3.91 1.35
C GLU A 52 -19.00 -4.81 0.36
N ILE A 53 -17.70 -4.98 0.61
CA ILE A 53 -16.83 -5.88 -0.12
C ILE A 53 -16.51 -7.10 0.75
N TYR A 54 -16.37 -8.25 0.14
CA TYR A 54 -16.04 -9.50 0.82
C TYR A 54 -15.01 -10.28 0.02
N GLN A 55 -14.33 -11.22 0.68
CA GLN A 55 -13.45 -12.17 0.04
C GLN A 55 -14.17 -13.52 -0.15
N CYS A 56 -14.26 -13.99 -1.39
CA CYS A 56 -14.86 -15.27 -1.75
C CYS A 56 -14.31 -16.42 -0.89
N GLY A 57 -15.21 -17.18 -0.25
CA GLY A 57 -14.85 -18.32 0.62
C GLY A 57 -14.42 -17.92 2.03
N ARG A 58 -14.50 -16.64 2.42
CA ARG A 58 -14.23 -16.16 3.79
C ARG A 58 -15.42 -15.41 4.36
N VAL A 59 -15.50 -15.40 5.69
CA VAL A 59 -16.54 -14.69 6.46
C VAL A 59 -16.22 -13.18 6.59
N THR A 60 -14.97 -12.78 6.31
CA THR A 60 -14.50 -11.41 6.49
C THR A 60 -15.03 -10.46 5.41
N SER A 61 -15.54 -9.29 5.83
CA SER A 61 -15.96 -8.22 4.93
C SER A 61 -15.31 -6.88 5.28
N ALA A 62 -15.35 -5.94 4.35
CA ALA A 62 -15.03 -4.54 4.62
C ALA A 62 -16.13 -3.65 4.05
N ARG A 63 -16.43 -2.56 4.75
CA ARG A 63 -17.44 -1.57 4.35
C ARG A 63 -16.76 -0.27 3.95
N LEU A 64 -16.98 0.12 2.71
CA LEU A 64 -16.55 1.41 2.15
C LEU A 64 -17.72 2.40 2.30
N THR A 65 -17.58 3.36 3.21
CA THR A 65 -18.63 4.34 3.59
C THR A 65 -18.21 5.78 3.25
N GLY A 66 -18.98 6.79 3.64
CA GLY A 66 -18.61 8.22 3.48
C GLY A 66 -19.17 8.92 2.24
N LEU A 67 -19.51 8.18 1.18
CA LEU A 67 -20.14 8.74 -0.03
C LEU A 67 -21.63 8.40 -0.15
N PRO A 68 -22.46 9.28 -0.74
CA PRO A 68 -23.86 8.97 -1.02
C PRO A 68 -23.97 7.88 -2.09
N VAL A 69 -25.08 7.13 -2.08
CA VAL A 69 -25.33 6.01 -3.01
C VAL A 69 -25.12 6.38 -4.48
N GLY A 70 -25.56 7.58 -4.88
CA GLY A 70 -25.39 8.05 -6.26
C GLY A 70 -23.92 8.22 -6.67
N ALA A 71 -23.07 8.62 -5.73
CA ALA A 71 -21.63 8.73 -5.96
C ALA A 71 -20.98 7.35 -6.10
N TRP A 72 -21.30 6.40 -5.21
CA TRP A 72 -20.80 5.01 -5.34
C TRP A 72 -21.20 4.37 -6.68
N LYS A 73 -22.45 4.57 -7.12
CA LYS A 73 -22.90 4.08 -8.43
C LYS A 73 -22.10 4.68 -9.59
N ARG A 74 -21.82 5.99 -9.55
CA ARG A 74 -20.99 6.64 -10.58
C ARG A 74 -19.58 6.09 -10.57
N VAL A 75 -18.96 5.97 -9.40
CA VAL A 75 -17.59 5.46 -9.26
C VAL A 75 -17.47 4.03 -9.79
N GLU A 76 -18.42 3.17 -9.44
CA GLU A 76 -18.47 1.81 -9.99
C GLU A 76 -18.65 1.79 -11.51
N ALA A 77 -19.57 2.60 -12.04
CA ALA A 77 -19.83 2.66 -13.48
C ALA A 77 -18.61 3.17 -14.26
N GLN A 78 -17.96 4.21 -13.75
CA GLN A 78 -16.73 4.74 -14.34
C GLN A 78 -15.60 3.71 -14.27
N ALA A 79 -15.45 2.96 -13.18
CA ALA A 79 -14.44 1.90 -13.11
C ALA A 79 -14.69 0.79 -14.13
N LEU A 80 -15.96 0.43 -14.38
CA LEU A 80 -16.34 -0.57 -15.39
C LEU A 80 -16.13 -0.08 -16.82
N ASP A 81 -16.17 1.22 -17.05
CA ASP A 81 -15.91 1.82 -18.35
C ASP A 81 -14.41 1.96 -18.59
N THR A 82 -13.69 2.58 -17.65
CA THR A 82 -12.26 2.87 -17.71
C THR A 82 -11.38 1.63 -17.77
N ILE A 83 -11.65 0.59 -16.95
CA ILE A 83 -10.77 -0.59 -16.88
C ILE A 83 -10.66 -1.29 -18.25
N PRO A 84 -11.77 -1.59 -18.95
CA PRO A 84 -11.70 -2.12 -20.31
C PRO A 84 -11.20 -1.11 -21.35
N THR A 85 -11.64 0.16 -21.30
CA THR A 85 -11.32 1.12 -22.37
C THR A 85 -9.90 1.67 -22.33
N GLU A 86 -9.32 1.88 -21.14
CA GLU A 86 -7.99 2.47 -21.00
C GLU A 86 -6.90 1.42 -20.78
N LEU A 87 -7.21 0.29 -20.13
CA LEU A 87 -6.21 -0.72 -19.77
C LEU A 87 -6.34 -2.01 -20.58
N ASP A 88 -7.44 -2.18 -21.35
CA ASP A 88 -7.79 -3.45 -22.00
C ASP A 88 -7.89 -4.62 -21.00
N TRP A 89 -8.23 -4.31 -19.74
CA TRP A 89 -8.37 -5.30 -18.67
C TRP A 89 -9.83 -5.69 -18.47
N ARG A 90 -10.05 -6.93 -18.03
CA ARG A 90 -11.38 -7.45 -17.72
C ARG A 90 -11.65 -7.38 -16.21
N PRO A 91 -12.66 -6.63 -15.73
CA PRO A 91 -13.00 -6.60 -14.31
C PRO A 91 -13.55 -7.96 -13.85
N LEU A 92 -12.82 -8.64 -12.95
CA LEU A 92 -13.22 -9.94 -12.40
C LEU A 92 -14.20 -9.80 -11.22
N TRP A 93 -14.24 -8.63 -10.59
CA TRP A 93 -15.10 -8.35 -9.45
C TRP A 93 -16.62 -8.29 -9.78
N LYS A 94 -16.96 -8.26 -11.07
CA LYS A 94 -18.33 -8.46 -11.60
C LYS A 94 -18.60 -9.91 -12.02
N GLY A 95 -17.61 -10.78 -11.93
CA GLY A 95 -17.71 -12.20 -12.23
C GLY A 95 -18.47 -12.95 -11.14
N PRO A 96 -18.33 -14.29 -11.10
CA PRO A 96 -19.10 -15.11 -10.18
C PRO A 96 -18.79 -14.81 -8.71
N ASP A 97 -19.68 -15.22 -7.81
CA ASP A 97 -19.54 -15.12 -6.34
C ASP A 97 -18.46 -16.07 -5.76
N ARG A 98 -17.69 -16.71 -6.65
CA ARG A 98 -16.54 -17.58 -6.38
C ARG A 98 -15.34 -17.07 -7.18
N TRP A 99 -14.18 -17.66 -6.91
CA TRP A 99 -12.96 -17.38 -7.66
C TRP A 99 -13.17 -17.73 -9.14
N SER A 100 -12.72 -16.86 -10.05
CA SER A 100 -12.67 -17.16 -11.48
C SER A 100 -11.51 -18.10 -11.80
N GLU A 101 -11.49 -18.67 -13.01
CA GLU A 101 -10.40 -19.56 -13.44
C GLU A 101 -9.06 -18.81 -13.48
N GLU A 102 -9.08 -17.54 -13.88
CA GLU A 102 -7.90 -16.68 -13.92
C GLU A 102 -7.38 -16.36 -12.51
N GLU A 103 -8.28 -16.10 -11.56
CA GLU A 103 -7.90 -15.92 -10.15
C GLU A 103 -7.31 -17.21 -9.55
N LEU A 104 -7.88 -18.37 -9.88
CA LEU A 104 -7.37 -19.67 -9.42
C LEU A 104 -6.01 -20.00 -10.06
N ALA A 105 -5.82 -19.72 -11.34
CA ALA A 105 -4.55 -19.91 -12.02
C ALA A 105 -3.47 -18.99 -11.43
N PHE A 106 -3.80 -17.72 -11.19
CA PHE A 106 -2.93 -16.77 -10.51
C PHE A 106 -2.56 -17.25 -9.09
N GLU A 107 -3.54 -17.71 -8.31
CA GLU A 107 -3.30 -18.27 -6.97
C GLU A 107 -2.37 -19.48 -7.02
N GLN A 108 -2.59 -20.39 -7.96
CA GLN A 108 -1.73 -21.57 -8.14
C GLN A 108 -0.31 -21.16 -8.51
N GLN A 109 -0.15 -20.21 -9.43
CA GLN A 109 1.16 -19.78 -9.90
C GLN A 109 1.96 -19.03 -8.82
N TRP A 110 1.33 -18.10 -8.10
CA TRP A 110 2.03 -17.14 -7.24
C TRP A 110 1.92 -17.43 -5.75
N ASN A 111 0.82 -18.08 -5.34
CA ASN A 111 0.51 -18.34 -3.93
C ASN A 111 0.61 -19.83 -3.56
N THR A 112 1.13 -20.68 -4.46
CA THR A 112 1.59 -22.03 -4.11
C THR A 112 3.09 -22.22 -4.39
N GLY A 113 3.69 -23.23 -3.76
CA GLY A 113 5.11 -23.55 -3.96
C GLY A 113 6.10 -22.68 -3.17
N GLU A 114 7.32 -22.57 -3.67
CA GLU A 114 8.45 -21.93 -2.97
C GLU A 114 8.24 -20.41 -2.77
N TRP A 115 7.69 -19.73 -3.77
CA TRP A 115 7.35 -18.31 -3.71
C TRP A 115 6.40 -17.99 -2.56
N SER A 116 5.33 -18.78 -2.42
CA SER A 116 4.37 -18.65 -1.33
C SER A 116 5.02 -18.90 0.03
N ARG A 117 5.86 -19.94 0.15
CA ARG A 117 6.58 -20.21 1.41
C ARG A 117 7.45 -19.04 1.84
N ASN A 118 8.17 -18.41 0.91
CA ASN A 118 9.00 -17.24 1.21
C ASN A 118 8.14 -16.04 1.61
N PHE A 119 7.03 -15.78 0.90
CA PHE A 119 6.09 -14.74 1.29
C PHE A 119 5.47 -14.96 2.67
N GLN A 120 5.14 -16.20 3.02
CA GLN A 120 4.62 -16.55 4.34
C GLN A 120 5.68 -16.39 5.42
N ALA A 121 6.93 -16.79 5.15
CA ALA A 121 8.03 -16.63 6.09
C ALA A 121 8.24 -15.16 6.48
N GLY A 122 8.10 -14.22 5.54
CA GLY A 122 8.19 -12.78 5.79
C GLY A 122 6.86 -12.06 6.08
N ALA A 123 5.74 -12.78 6.22
CA ALA A 123 4.42 -12.17 6.40
C ALA A 123 4.29 -11.35 7.70
N TRP A 124 5.09 -11.69 8.72
CA TRP A 124 5.19 -10.94 9.97
C TRP A 124 5.59 -9.47 9.71
N CYS A 125 6.43 -9.20 8.71
CA CYS A 125 6.94 -7.87 8.39
C CYS A 125 5.81 -6.96 7.92
N SER A 126 4.97 -7.44 6.99
CA SER A 126 3.78 -6.71 6.51
C SER A 126 2.81 -6.40 7.64
N SER A 127 2.53 -7.41 8.47
CA SER A 127 1.63 -7.29 9.61
C SER A 127 2.18 -6.29 10.65
N GLY A 128 3.49 -6.34 10.89
CA GLY A 128 4.21 -5.47 11.81
C GLY A 128 4.24 -4.00 11.36
N LEU A 129 4.49 -3.76 10.07
CA LEU A 129 4.44 -2.44 9.44
C LEU A 129 3.02 -1.85 9.50
N LEU A 130 1.99 -2.64 9.20
CA LEU A 130 0.61 -2.17 9.20
C LEU A 130 0.17 -1.68 10.60
N ARG A 131 0.54 -2.40 11.67
CA ARG A 131 0.24 -1.97 13.05
C ARG A 131 0.98 -0.69 13.44
N ARG A 132 2.05 -0.35 12.72
CA ARG A 132 2.91 0.82 12.95
C ARG A 132 2.75 1.88 11.86
N LEU A 133 1.70 1.79 11.03
CA LEU A 133 1.47 2.72 9.94
C LEU A 133 1.41 4.18 10.43
N ALA A 134 0.95 4.39 11.66
CA ALA A 134 0.93 5.71 12.30
C ALA A 134 2.32 6.34 12.42
N LEU A 135 3.40 5.56 12.60
CA LEU A 135 4.76 6.10 12.71
C LEU A 135 5.17 6.88 11.46
N PHE A 136 4.75 6.43 10.28
CA PHE A 136 5.00 7.12 9.01
C PHE A 136 4.26 8.46 8.89
N HIS A 137 3.23 8.67 9.71
CA HIS A 137 2.46 9.91 9.76
C HIS A 137 2.85 10.81 10.93
N THR A 138 3.39 10.26 12.03
CA THR A 138 3.67 11.00 13.26
C THR A 138 5.15 11.25 13.51
N VAL A 139 6.03 10.35 13.07
CA VAL A 139 7.49 10.48 13.27
C VAL A 139 8.11 11.17 12.08
N VAL A 140 7.70 10.78 10.87
CA VAL A 140 8.25 11.33 9.63
C VAL A 140 7.31 12.37 9.04
N PRO A 141 7.76 13.61 8.81
CA PRO A 141 6.99 14.65 8.16
C PRO A 141 6.92 14.45 6.63
N ALA A 142 6.66 13.21 6.20
CA ALA A 142 6.53 12.88 4.78
C ALA A 142 5.21 13.43 4.23
N ASP A 143 5.29 14.01 3.04
CA ASP A 143 4.11 14.48 2.32
C ASP A 143 3.34 13.30 1.72
N HIS A 144 4.08 12.31 1.24
CA HIS A 144 3.56 11.10 0.61
C HIS A 144 4.43 9.89 0.98
N VAL A 145 3.76 8.76 1.22
CA VAL A 145 4.41 7.47 1.44
C VAL A 145 3.79 6.47 0.48
N SER A 146 4.61 5.92 -0.41
CA SER A 146 4.26 4.81 -1.29
C SER A 146 5.16 3.63 -1.04
N GLY A 147 4.91 2.53 -1.73
CA GLY A 147 5.81 1.39 -1.66
C GLY A 147 5.37 0.23 -2.51
N TYR A 148 6.25 -0.75 -2.59
CA TYR A 148 5.97 -2.03 -3.24
C TYR A 148 6.56 -3.18 -2.43
N ARG A 149 5.94 -4.35 -2.58
CA ARG A 149 6.44 -5.61 -2.05
C ARG A 149 7.14 -6.37 -3.18
N GLY A 150 8.28 -6.98 -2.88
CA GLY A 150 9.00 -7.81 -3.84
C GLY A 150 9.75 -8.97 -3.19
N LEU A 151 10.37 -9.79 -4.04
CA LEU A 151 11.37 -10.79 -3.70
C LEU A 151 12.61 -10.54 -4.58
N GLY A 152 13.75 -11.10 -4.20
CA GLY A 152 15.00 -10.95 -4.92
C GLY A 152 15.69 -9.62 -4.64
N ILE A 153 16.85 -9.70 -4.01
CA ILE A 153 17.82 -8.59 -3.88
C ILE A 153 19.21 -9.19 -3.75
N ASN A 154 20.22 -8.54 -4.36
CA ASN A 154 21.60 -9.00 -4.26
C ASN A 154 22.07 -8.90 -2.80
N GLY A 155 22.90 -9.85 -2.37
CA GLY A 155 23.40 -9.94 -0.99
C GLY A 155 22.70 -10.98 -0.13
N TYR A 156 21.69 -11.68 -0.66
CA TYR A 156 21.07 -12.86 -0.04
C TYR A 156 21.20 -14.09 -0.94
N GLU A 157 21.19 -15.27 -0.34
CA GLU A 157 21.09 -16.54 -1.06
C GLU A 157 19.65 -16.81 -1.49
N GLY A 158 19.48 -17.50 -2.62
CA GLY A 158 18.17 -17.88 -3.14
C GLY A 158 17.29 -16.69 -3.52
N LEU A 159 16.00 -16.78 -3.22
CA LEU A 159 15.02 -15.71 -3.48
C LEU A 159 15.11 -14.53 -2.49
N GLY A 160 15.89 -14.68 -1.41
CA GLY A 160 16.04 -13.66 -0.37
C GLY A 160 14.77 -13.40 0.46
N PRO A 161 14.83 -12.40 1.36
CA PRO A 161 13.71 -12.02 2.22
C PRO A 161 12.54 -11.41 1.44
N VAL A 162 11.35 -11.41 2.05
CA VAL A 162 10.23 -10.58 1.59
C VAL A 162 10.61 -9.12 1.76
N ARG A 163 10.78 -8.43 0.64
CA ARG A 163 11.23 -7.05 0.59
C ARG A 163 10.04 -6.10 0.56
N TRP A 164 10.02 -5.16 1.49
CA TRP A 164 9.10 -4.03 1.56
C TRP A 164 9.86 -2.75 1.30
N CYS A 165 9.69 -2.19 0.11
CA CYS A 165 10.27 -0.91 -0.26
C CYS A 165 9.24 0.18 0.00
N LEU A 166 9.59 1.13 0.86
CA LEU A 166 8.76 2.27 1.20
C LEU A 166 9.48 3.54 0.70
N ASP A 167 8.82 4.28 -0.18
CA ASP A 167 9.28 5.56 -0.68
C ASP A 167 8.61 6.67 0.14
N LEU A 168 9.43 7.48 0.82
CA LEU A 168 9.00 8.58 1.70
C LEU A 168 9.39 9.90 1.05
N ASP A 169 8.41 10.54 0.41
CA ASP A 169 8.61 11.79 -0.30
C ASP A 169 8.39 12.98 0.63
N HIS A 170 9.38 13.86 0.70
CA HIS A 170 9.35 15.08 1.49
C HIS A 170 9.47 16.30 0.59
N ARG A 171 8.81 17.39 0.94
CA ARG A 171 9.12 18.68 0.33
C ARG A 171 10.52 19.15 0.65
N THR A 172 11.05 19.97 -0.26
CA THR A 172 12.28 20.72 -0.06
C THR A 172 12.27 21.48 1.26
N GLY A 173 13.34 21.32 2.05
CA GLY A 173 13.54 22.02 3.32
C GLY A 173 12.97 21.32 4.56
N VAL A 174 12.20 20.24 4.39
CA VAL A 174 11.75 19.42 5.53
C VAL A 174 12.76 18.32 5.82
N PRO A 175 13.23 18.16 7.07
CA PRO A 175 14.16 17.10 7.42
C PRO A 175 13.48 15.72 7.37
N TYR A 176 14.19 14.72 6.87
CA TYR A 176 13.68 13.36 6.71
C TYR A 176 13.40 12.59 8.01
N ARG A 177 13.99 13.01 9.15
CA ARG A 177 13.90 12.32 10.45
C ARG A 177 14.16 10.81 10.36
N LYS A 178 15.21 10.47 9.60
CA LYS A 178 15.63 9.10 9.28
C LYS A 178 15.84 8.25 10.53
N GLN A 179 16.60 8.79 11.48
CA GLN A 179 17.03 8.04 12.65
C GLN A 179 15.84 7.82 13.59
N GLU A 180 14.99 8.83 13.77
CA GLU A 180 13.81 8.74 14.62
C GLU A 180 12.82 7.69 14.11
N LEU A 181 12.64 7.58 12.77
CA LEU A 181 11.83 6.50 12.21
C LEU A 181 12.47 5.13 12.45
N VAL A 182 13.78 5.01 12.29
CA VAL A 182 14.49 3.75 12.55
C VAL A 182 14.32 3.36 14.01
N ASP A 183 14.61 4.26 14.94
CA ASP A 183 14.51 4.03 16.38
C ASP A 183 13.09 3.59 16.77
N ALA A 184 12.06 4.25 16.23
CA ALA A 184 10.67 3.87 16.49
C ALA A 184 10.29 2.52 15.86
N LEU A 185 10.85 2.18 14.69
CA LEU A 185 10.63 0.88 14.05
C LEU A 185 11.42 -0.24 14.72
N THR A 186 12.55 0.03 15.36
CA THR A 186 13.42 -0.96 16.01
C THR A 186 13.38 -0.89 17.53
N ASP A 187 12.40 -0.20 18.11
CA ASP A 187 12.22 -0.11 19.55
C ASP A 187 12.15 -1.50 20.18
N SER A 188 12.84 -1.71 21.30
CA SER A 188 12.99 -3.04 21.90
C SER A 188 11.70 -3.62 22.48
N GLU A 189 10.74 -2.77 22.87
CA GLU A 189 9.47 -3.19 23.48
C GLU A 189 8.32 -3.13 22.46
N PHE A 190 8.30 -2.08 21.64
CA PHE A 190 7.20 -1.75 20.73
C PHE A 190 7.58 -1.77 19.25
N GLY A 191 8.82 -2.11 18.90
CA GLY A 191 9.33 -2.15 17.52
C GLY A 191 9.13 -3.48 16.81
N LEU A 192 9.81 -3.62 15.69
CA LEU A 192 9.95 -4.83 14.90
C LEU A 192 11.29 -5.51 15.24
N PRO A 193 11.37 -6.84 15.15
CA PRO A 193 12.61 -7.58 15.39
C PRO A 193 13.55 -7.47 14.18
N VAL A 194 13.92 -6.23 13.82
CA VAL A 194 14.79 -5.91 12.70
C VAL A 194 15.95 -5.04 13.15
N ALA A 195 17.08 -5.17 12.45
CA ALA A 195 18.28 -4.37 12.67
C ALA A 195 18.81 -3.87 11.34
N ARG A 196 19.78 -2.95 11.38
CA ARG A 196 20.41 -2.40 10.17
C ARG A 196 21.09 -3.52 9.38
N ALA A 197 20.70 -3.65 8.11
CA ALA A 197 21.21 -4.68 7.19
C ALA A 197 22.61 -4.33 6.64
N HIS A 198 23.62 -4.21 7.51
CA HIS A 198 24.97 -3.75 7.16
C HIS A 198 25.69 -4.61 6.10
N HIS A 199 25.35 -5.89 6.02
CA HIS A 199 25.91 -6.78 5.01
C HIS A 199 25.57 -6.36 3.57
N LEU A 200 24.54 -5.52 3.38
CA LEU A 200 24.17 -4.96 2.08
C LEU A 200 24.96 -3.69 1.71
N ASP A 201 25.67 -3.07 2.65
CA ASP A 201 26.42 -1.82 2.39
C ASP A 201 27.55 -2.04 1.37
N ALA A 202 28.09 -3.26 1.27
CA ALA A 202 29.12 -3.62 0.29
C ALA A 202 28.54 -3.84 -1.13
N VAL A 203 27.27 -4.26 -1.21
CA VAL A 203 26.55 -4.51 -2.47
C VAL A 203 25.92 -3.23 -3.00
N TYR A 204 25.49 -2.36 -2.08
CA TYR A 204 24.78 -1.12 -2.33
C TYR A 204 25.47 0.01 -1.56
N PRO A 205 26.53 0.61 -2.12
CA PRO A 205 27.37 1.57 -1.42
C PRO A 205 26.55 2.76 -0.88
N PRO A 206 26.73 3.16 0.40
CA PRO A 206 25.99 4.26 1.00
C PRO A 206 26.10 5.59 0.25
N ARG A 207 27.17 5.82 -0.53
CA ARG A 207 27.34 7.03 -1.35
C ARG A 207 26.31 7.15 -2.48
N GLU A 208 25.84 6.03 -3.02
CA GLU A 208 24.82 6.00 -4.08
C GLU A 208 23.41 5.95 -3.49
N MET A 209 23.29 5.63 -2.20
CA MET A 209 22.04 5.32 -1.51
C MET A 209 21.95 6.02 -0.16
N GLU A 210 22.48 7.25 -0.06
CA GLU A 210 22.64 7.99 1.20
C GLU A 210 21.30 8.21 1.94
N ASN A 211 20.22 8.24 1.17
CA ASN A 211 18.86 8.40 1.67
C ASN A 211 18.09 7.10 1.77
N TRP A 212 18.76 5.94 1.73
CA TRP A 212 18.11 4.65 1.83
C TRP A 212 18.55 3.95 3.12
N ILE A 213 17.59 3.32 3.79
CA ILE A 213 17.81 2.58 5.02
C ILE A 213 17.27 1.18 4.83
N ARG A 214 18.09 0.18 5.16
CA ARG A 214 17.72 -1.22 5.05
C ARG A 214 17.71 -1.84 6.43
N LEU A 215 16.59 -2.47 6.78
CA LEU A 215 16.40 -3.18 8.04
C LEU A 215 15.96 -4.60 7.73
N ASP A 216 16.63 -5.60 8.28
CA ASP A 216 16.23 -7.00 8.16
C ASP A 216 16.22 -7.72 9.51
N ASP A 217 15.52 -8.85 9.55
CA ASP A 217 15.52 -9.75 10.70
C ASP A 217 16.72 -10.70 10.66
N GLU A 218 17.09 -11.24 11.82
CA GLU A 218 18.20 -12.19 11.94
C GLU A 218 18.02 -13.43 11.04
N ALA A 219 16.78 -13.92 10.91
CA ALA A 219 16.45 -15.06 10.05
C ALA A 219 16.38 -14.71 8.55
N ARG A 220 16.55 -13.44 8.18
CA ARG A 220 16.56 -12.93 6.80
C ARG A 220 15.30 -13.34 6.03
N THR A 221 14.16 -13.25 6.69
CA THR A 221 12.85 -13.57 6.14
C THR A 221 12.09 -12.32 5.67
N GLY A 222 12.42 -11.15 6.22
CA GLY A 222 11.84 -9.85 5.87
C GLY A 222 12.90 -8.76 5.78
N LEU A 223 12.78 -7.92 4.75
CA LEU A 223 13.66 -6.76 4.51
C LEU A 223 12.79 -5.53 4.32
N ILE A 224 13.04 -4.49 5.09
CA ILE A 224 12.40 -3.17 4.97
C ILE A 224 13.42 -2.23 4.36
N GLU A 225 13.09 -1.63 3.22
CA GLU A 225 13.86 -0.54 2.64
C GLU A 225 13.08 0.77 2.75
N LEU A 226 13.60 1.72 3.52
CA LEU A 226 13.05 3.07 3.63
C LEU A 226 13.86 3.98 2.71
N ARG A 227 13.22 4.58 1.71
CA ARG A 227 13.85 5.40 0.68
C ARG A 227 13.32 6.82 0.80
N PHE A 228 14.18 7.73 1.21
CA PHE A 228 13.81 9.11 1.43
C PHE A 228 14.14 9.93 0.18
N SER A 229 13.14 10.65 -0.32
CA SER A 229 13.28 11.49 -1.52
C SER A 229 12.80 12.91 -1.23
N THR A 230 13.43 13.88 -1.89
CA THR A 230 12.94 15.26 -1.89
C THR A 230 12.12 15.47 -3.16
N PHE A 231 10.82 15.72 -2.99
CA PHE A 231 9.94 16.12 -4.07
C PHE A 231 9.80 17.64 -4.10
N ASN A 232 9.93 18.22 -5.29
CA ASN A 232 9.66 19.64 -5.49
C ASN A 232 8.24 19.81 -6.07
N TYR A 233 7.38 20.52 -5.34
CA TYR A 233 5.99 20.82 -5.69
C TYR A 233 5.68 21.64 -6.97
N PRO A 234 6.63 22.24 -7.74
CA PRO A 234 6.29 23.02 -8.93
C PRO A 234 5.49 22.27 -10.01
N SER A 235 5.49 20.93 -10.02
CA SER A 235 4.64 20.12 -10.88
C SER A 235 3.15 20.13 -10.48
N LEU A 236 2.84 20.32 -9.19
CA LEU A 236 1.47 20.53 -8.68
C LEU A 236 0.99 21.98 -8.87
N HIS A 237 1.90 22.93 -9.08
CA HIS A 237 1.57 24.35 -9.34
C HIS A 237 1.13 24.63 -10.79
N ARG A 238 1.26 23.65 -11.71
CA ARG A 238 0.88 23.81 -13.12
C ARG A 238 -0.63 23.80 -13.38
N LYS A 239 -1.46 23.40 -12.41
CA LYS A 239 -2.92 23.50 -12.51
C LYS A 239 -3.43 24.50 -11.48
N LYS A 240 -3.89 25.68 -11.92
CA LYS A 240 -4.53 26.73 -11.11
C LYS A 240 -5.91 26.31 -10.57
N ASP A 241 -6.10 25.03 -10.23
CA ASP A 241 -7.35 24.54 -9.69
C ASP A 241 -7.36 24.77 -8.18
N LEU A 242 -8.42 25.40 -7.68
CA LEU A 242 -8.65 25.65 -6.25
C LEU A 242 -8.57 24.35 -5.43
N LYS A 243 -8.95 23.21 -6.04
CA LYS A 243 -8.88 21.88 -5.43
C LYS A 243 -7.45 21.47 -5.05
N TYR A 244 -6.46 21.67 -5.91
CA TYR A 244 -5.08 21.30 -5.61
C TYR A 244 -4.47 22.20 -4.53
N ARG A 245 -4.85 23.47 -4.46
CA ARG A 245 -4.40 24.38 -3.39
C ARG A 245 -4.90 23.94 -2.02
N ALA A 246 -6.16 23.48 -1.92
CA ALA A 246 -6.71 22.98 -0.67
C ALA A 246 -6.01 21.70 -0.19
N ILE A 247 -5.72 20.76 -1.11
CA ILE A 247 -4.97 19.54 -0.80
C ILE A 247 -3.56 19.89 -0.31
N VAL A 248 -2.86 20.76 -1.02
CA VAL A 248 -1.52 21.22 -0.64
C VAL A 248 -1.55 21.88 0.74
N ALA A 249 -2.50 22.80 1.00
CA ALA A 249 -2.65 23.45 2.30
C ALA A 249 -2.93 22.46 3.45
N ALA A 250 -3.75 21.43 3.22
CA ALA A 250 -4.03 20.39 4.21
C ALA A 250 -2.77 19.55 4.52
N ILE A 251 -1.99 19.20 3.50
CA ILE A 251 -0.70 18.50 3.67
C ILE A 251 0.28 19.40 4.45
N HIS A 252 0.36 20.70 4.12
CA HIS A 252 1.16 21.68 4.89
C HIS A 252 0.78 21.68 6.36
N ALA A 253 -0.50 21.91 6.68
CA ALA A 253 -0.96 21.98 8.07
C ALA A 253 -0.68 20.69 8.86
N ARG A 254 -0.86 19.51 8.23
CA ARG A 254 -0.54 18.21 8.86
C ARG A 254 0.94 18.09 9.19
N VAL A 255 1.81 18.40 8.24
CA VAL A 255 3.27 18.31 8.43
C VAL A 255 3.76 19.32 9.45
N ASP A 256 3.25 20.55 9.41
CA ASP A 256 3.64 21.60 10.35
C ASP A 256 3.24 21.25 11.80
N ALA A 257 2.08 20.59 11.99
CA ALA A 257 1.67 20.09 13.30
C ALA A 257 2.62 19.01 13.85
N VAL A 258 3.17 18.14 13.00
CA VAL A 258 4.17 17.13 13.41
C VAL A 258 5.51 17.78 13.78
N LEU A 259 5.88 18.88 13.11
CA LEU A 259 7.13 19.61 13.38
C LEU A 259 7.06 20.52 14.62
N ALA A 260 5.86 20.83 15.11
CA ALA A 260 5.65 21.69 16.27
C ALA A 260 5.80 20.98 17.63
N HIS A 261 6.00 19.65 17.62
CA HIS A 261 6.18 18.78 18.79
C HIS A 261 7.54 18.09 18.75
#